data_AF-A0A7H4M134-F1
#
_entry.id   AF-A0A7H4M134-F1
#
_cell.length_a   1.000
_cell.length_b   1.000
_cell.length_c   1.000
_cell.angle_alpha   90.00
_cell.angle_beta   90.00
_cell.angle_gamma   90.00
#
_symmetry.space_group_name_H-M   'P 1'
#
loop_
_entity.id
_entity.type
_entity.pdbx_description
1 polymer ?
#
loop_
_entity_poly.entity_id
_entity_poly.type
_entity_poly.pdbx_seq_one_letter_code
_entity_poly.pdbx_strand_id
1 'polypeptide(L)'
;MVELYCWFTEFNRVSQRGDAQQRYLQFIEWVTPKFKDSLILRYFSAAIQTFETLCEKIVGQPLDNSLYAWRELSSLNSPAWYASGESHNRERLIRGFNSPFFPDVLVATSVMQEGVNLHLQCHKVHHYGIAWTPGDNEQRNGRVDRLFGRVNMLLKESSNAEMVINYPYLASSFDQDQLASFIHHKYVVEEKLDNCETQSFNREIDTKESTSGWRRWLRKPVRDREVEDPYPAKFGHQ
;
A
#
# COMPACT_ATOMS: atom_id res chain seq x y z
N MET A 1 -15.22 12.99 -6.75
CA MET A 1 -16.06 14.16 -6.38
C MET A 1 -15.28 15.47 -6.44
N VAL A 2 -14.12 15.59 -5.78
CA VAL A 2 -13.30 16.83 -5.81
C VAL A 2 -12.87 17.20 -7.24
N GLU A 3 -12.41 16.24 -8.04
CA GLU A 3 -12.00 16.46 -9.43
C GLU A 3 -13.13 17.06 -10.30
N LEU A 4 -14.34 16.49 -10.24
CA LEU A 4 -15.52 17.03 -10.93
C LEU A 4 -15.86 18.46 -10.47
N TYR A 5 -15.69 18.75 -9.17
CA TYR A 5 -15.93 20.09 -8.65
C TYR A 5 -14.87 21.09 -9.14
N CYS A 6 -13.59 20.70 -9.19
CA CYS A 6 -12.52 21.50 -9.78
C CYS A 6 -12.82 21.79 -11.26
N TRP A 7 -13.23 20.79 -12.02
CA TRP A 7 -13.65 20.96 -13.42
C TRP A 7 -14.86 21.88 -13.57
N PHE A 8 -15.86 21.75 -12.70
CA PHE A 8 -17.03 22.62 -12.70
C PHE A 8 -16.65 24.08 -12.39
N THR A 9 -15.78 24.30 -11.41
CA THR A 9 -15.31 25.65 -11.07
C THR A 9 -14.44 26.26 -12.16
N GLU A 10 -13.58 25.49 -12.83
CA GLU A 10 -12.85 25.92 -14.02
C GLU A 10 -13.76 26.27 -15.19
N PHE A 11 -14.75 25.41 -15.47
CA PHE A 11 -15.71 25.63 -16.54
C PHE A 11 -16.52 26.93 -16.33
N ASN A 12 -16.89 27.23 -15.08
CA ASN A 12 -17.60 28.45 -14.72
C ASN A 12 -16.74 29.73 -14.79
N ARG A 13 -15.42 29.63 -14.83
CA ARG A 13 -14.52 30.80 -15.03
C ARG A 13 -14.48 31.24 -16.49
N VAL A 14 -14.78 30.34 -17.42
CA VAL A 14 -14.94 30.68 -18.83
C VAL A 14 -16.33 31.29 -18.99
N SER A 15 -16.44 32.48 -19.60
CA SER A 15 -17.75 33.13 -19.76
C SER A 15 -18.70 32.27 -20.61
N GLN A 16 -19.67 31.62 -19.96
CA GLN A 16 -20.64 30.77 -20.63
C GLN A 16 -21.92 31.55 -20.98
N ARG A 17 -22.38 31.40 -22.23
CA ARG A 17 -23.66 31.94 -22.71
C ARG A 17 -24.69 30.82 -22.80
N GLY A 18 -25.94 31.14 -22.46
CA GLY A 18 -27.06 30.20 -22.57
C GLY A 18 -27.77 29.92 -21.25
N ASP A 19 -28.90 29.23 -21.34
CA ASP A 19 -29.71 28.78 -20.21
C ASP A 19 -29.05 27.65 -19.41
N ALA A 20 -29.68 27.21 -18.32
CA ALA A 20 -29.13 26.17 -17.45
C ALA A 20 -28.91 24.82 -18.15
N GLN A 21 -29.77 24.44 -19.09
CA GLN A 21 -29.67 23.18 -19.82
C GLN A 21 -28.51 23.23 -20.82
N GLN A 22 -28.39 24.33 -21.56
CA GLN A 22 -27.30 24.57 -22.51
C GLN A 22 -25.95 24.56 -21.81
N ARG A 23 -25.85 25.19 -20.63
CA ARG A 23 -24.63 25.15 -19.80
C ARG A 23 -24.28 23.74 -19.33
N TYR A 24 -25.27 22.92 -18.98
CA TYR A 24 -25.03 21.53 -18.59
C TYR A 24 -24.49 20.71 -19.77
N LEU A 25 -25.08 20.83 -20.96
CA LEU A 25 -24.60 20.13 -22.16
C LEU A 25 -23.18 20.58 -22.54
N GLN A 26 -22.91 21.89 -22.52
CA GLN A 26 -21.57 22.44 -22.75
C GLN A 26 -20.55 21.93 -21.73
N PHE A 27 -20.95 21.79 -20.46
CA PHE A 27 -20.09 21.22 -19.43
C PHE A 27 -19.77 19.74 -19.71
N ILE A 28 -20.76 18.94 -20.10
CA ILE A 28 -20.54 17.54 -20.47
C ILE A 28 -19.59 17.42 -21.67
N GLU A 29 -19.79 18.21 -22.71
CA GLU A 29 -18.89 18.25 -23.88
C GLU A 29 -17.46 18.63 -23.48
N TRP A 30 -17.31 19.59 -22.57
CA TRP A 30 -16.00 20.05 -22.08
C TRP A 30 -15.29 19.01 -21.18
N VAL A 31 -16.05 18.26 -20.37
CA VAL A 31 -15.51 17.24 -19.45
C VAL A 31 -15.24 15.90 -20.13
N THR A 32 -16.03 15.52 -21.13
CA THR A 32 -15.91 14.24 -21.86
C THR A 32 -14.49 13.90 -22.31
N PRO A 33 -13.72 14.80 -22.96
CA PRO A 33 -12.34 14.48 -23.37
C PRO A 33 -11.40 14.29 -22.16
N LYS A 34 -11.68 14.92 -21.02
CA LYS A 34 -10.88 14.83 -19.80
C LYS A 34 -11.13 13.53 -19.01
N PHE A 35 -12.26 12.87 -19.27
CA PHE A 35 -12.67 11.68 -18.51
C PHE A 35 -11.73 10.48 -18.70
N LYS A 36 -11.14 10.34 -19.89
CA LYS A 36 -10.27 9.18 -20.23
C LYS A 36 -9.10 9.03 -19.26
N ASP A 37 -8.49 10.14 -18.85
CA ASP A 37 -7.34 10.16 -17.95
C ASP A 37 -7.69 10.55 -16.52
N SER A 38 -8.99 10.62 -16.21
CA SER A 38 -9.48 11.13 -14.94
C SER A 38 -9.20 10.20 -13.76
N LEU A 39 -8.96 10.79 -12.61
CA LEU A 39 -8.82 10.05 -11.35
C LEU A 39 -10.14 9.38 -10.98
N ILE A 40 -11.27 10.01 -11.27
CA ILE A 40 -12.58 9.44 -11.00
C ILE A 40 -12.86 8.16 -11.80
N LEU A 41 -12.49 8.11 -13.08
CA LEU A 41 -12.63 6.90 -13.89
C LEU A 41 -11.74 5.79 -13.33
N ARG A 42 -10.47 6.10 -13.04
CA ARG A 42 -9.53 5.14 -12.43
C ARG A 42 -10.06 4.59 -11.11
N TYR A 43 -10.63 5.46 -10.28
CA TYR A 43 -11.24 5.09 -9.02
C TYR A 43 -12.42 4.12 -9.21
N PHE A 44 -13.35 4.42 -10.12
CA PHE A 44 -14.48 3.53 -10.39
C PHE A 44 -14.05 2.21 -11.02
N SER A 45 -13.09 2.23 -11.95
CA SER A 45 -12.53 1.01 -12.53
C SER A 45 -11.88 0.13 -11.47
N ALA A 46 -11.03 0.71 -10.60
CA ALA A 46 -10.43 0.00 -9.48
C ALA A 46 -11.50 -0.54 -8.53
N ALA A 47 -12.56 0.23 -8.28
CA ALA A 47 -13.63 -0.19 -7.40
C ALA A 47 -14.40 -1.39 -7.93
N ILE A 48 -14.72 -1.41 -9.22
CA ILE A 48 -15.40 -2.52 -9.88
C ILE A 48 -14.50 -3.76 -9.91
N GLN A 49 -13.22 -3.61 -10.30
CA GLN A 49 -12.27 -4.71 -10.39
C GLN A 49 -12.02 -5.41 -9.03
N THR A 50 -12.10 -4.65 -7.94
CA THR A 50 -11.80 -5.14 -6.59
C THR A 50 -13.06 -5.47 -5.79
N PHE A 51 -14.25 -5.24 -6.36
CA PHE A 51 -15.53 -5.35 -5.66
C PHE A 51 -15.80 -6.77 -5.13
N GLU A 52 -15.60 -7.80 -5.96
CA GLU A 52 -15.79 -9.19 -5.54
C GLU A 52 -14.85 -9.57 -4.40
N THR A 53 -13.56 -9.21 -4.52
CA THR A 53 -12.56 -9.42 -3.46
C THR A 53 -12.94 -8.66 -2.18
N LEU A 54 -13.50 -7.46 -2.31
CA LEU A 54 -14.01 -6.68 -1.18
C LEU A 54 -15.19 -7.37 -0.49
N CYS A 55 -16.20 -7.82 -1.24
CA CYS A 55 -17.37 -8.51 -0.70
C CYS A 55 -16.96 -9.79 0.04
N GLU A 56 -16.20 -10.66 -0.63
CA GLU A 56 -15.93 -12.01 -0.14
C GLU A 56 -14.80 -12.04 0.89
N LYS A 57 -13.67 -11.36 0.61
CA LYS A 57 -12.47 -11.48 1.46
C LYS A 57 -12.38 -10.44 2.56
N ILE A 58 -12.95 -9.25 2.36
CA ILE A 58 -12.83 -8.14 3.33
C ILE A 58 -14.09 -8.03 4.19
N VAL A 59 -15.26 -8.07 3.55
CA VAL A 59 -16.55 -7.92 4.23
C VAL A 59 -17.06 -9.26 4.74
N GLY A 60 -16.73 -10.37 4.05
CA GLY A 60 -17.16 -11.72 4.40
C GLY A 60 -18.64 -11.97 4.09
N GLN A 61 -19.17 -11.31 3.06
CA GLN A 61 -20.57 -11.39 2.67
C GLN A 61 -20.70 -11.86 1.21
N PRO A 62 -21.69 -12.71 0.90
CA PRO A 62 -21.95 -13.10 -0.48
C PRO A 62 -22.45 -11.89 -1.28
N LEU A 63 -22.18 -11.90 -2.58
CA LEU A 63 -22.55 -10.83 -3.52
C LEU A 63 -24.07 -10.55 -3.56
N ASP A 64 -24.91 -11.52 -3.19
CA ASP A 64 -26.37 -11.37 -3.19
C ASP A 64 -26.94 -10.67 -1.95
N ASN A 65 -26.09 -10.39 -0.94
CA ASN A 65 -26.58 -9.92 0.35
C ASN A 65 -27.00 -8.44 0.29
N SER A 66 -28.28 -8.23 -0.03
CA SER A 66 -28.94 -6.93 -0.05
C SER A 66 -29.07 -6.25 1.33
N LEU A 67 -28.82 -6.98 2.43
CA LEU A 67 -28.94 -6.48 3.80
C LEU A 67 -27.63 -5.84 4.32
N TYR A 68 -26.50 -6.01 3.61
CA TYR A 68 -25.25 -5.39 4.05
C TYR A 68 -25.29 -3.87 3.85
N ALA A 69 -25.16 -3.13 4.94
CA ALA A 69 -25.13 -1.68 4.92
C ALA A 69 -23.77 -1.18 4.41
N TRP A 70 -23.64 -1.02 3.09
CA TRP A 70 -22.47 -0.42 2.41
C TRP A 70 -22.08 0.99 2.91
N ARG A 71 -22.92 1.59 3.76
CA ARG A 71 -22.66 2.85 4.48
C ARG A 71 -21.38 2.83 5.31
N GLU A 72 -20.92 1.66 5.76
CA GLU A 72 -19.67 1.55 6.54
C GLU A 72 -18.43 1.97 5.73
N LEU A 73 -18.42 1.66 4.42
CA LEU A 73 -17.35 2.04 3.50
C LEU A 73 -17.48 3.50 3.04
N SER A 74 -18.71 3.97 2.76
CA SER A 74 -18.94 5.34 2.27
C SER A 74 -18.78 6.43 3.34
N SER A 75 -18.69 6.02 4.60
CA SER A 75 -18.56 6.95 5.72
C SER A 75 -17.09 7.37 5.97
N LEU A 76 -16.11 6.73 5.32
CA LEU A 76 -14.71 7.16 5.31
C LEU A 76 -14.49 8.10 4.13
N ASN A 77 -14.45 9.41 4.39
CA ASN A 77 -14.29 10.43 3.33
C ASN A 77 -12.92 11.12 3.35
N SER A 78 -12.08 10.83 4.35
CA SER A 78 -10.74 11.41 4.45
C SER A 78 -9.71 10.52 3.76
N PRO A 79 -8.88 11.07 2.86
CA PRO A 79 -7.85 10.30 2.15
C PRO A 79 -6.76 9.76 3.07
N ALA A 80 -6.55 10.38 4.23
CA ALA A 80 -5.61 9.94 5.23
C ALA A 80 -6.31 9.72 6.58
N TRP A 81 -5.92 8.64 7.25
CA TRP A 81 -6.37 8.30 8.60
C TRP A 81 -5.22 7.73 9.43
N TYR A 82 -5.35 7.84 10.76
CA TYR A 82 -4.41 7.24 11.70
C TYR A 82 -5.10 6.21 12.59
N ALA A 83 -4.35 5.17 13.00
CA ALA A 83 -4.77 4.16 13.95
C ALA A 83 -3.83 4.20 15.17
N SER A 84 -4.40 4.48 16.34
CA SER A 84 -3.68 4.60 17.62
C SER A 84 -4.41 3.84 18.75
N GLY A 85 -3.85 3.88 19.97
CA GLY A 85 -4.41 3.26 21.17
C GLY A 85 -5.87 3.63 21.41
N GLU A 86 -6.22 4.88 21.15
CA GLU A 86 -7.54 5.47 21.41
C GLU A 86 -8.52 5.32 20.23
N SER A 87 -8.08 4.77 19.10
CA SER A 87 -8.95 4.61 17.92
C SER A 87 -9.94 3.46 18.16
N HIS A 88 -11.21 3.80 18.42
CA HIS A 88 -12.28 2.82 18.73
C HIS A 88 -12.83 2.04 17.51
N ASN A 89 -12.44 2.36 16.27
CA ASN A 89 -12.98 1.76 15.03
C ASN A 89 -11.88 1.20 14.09
N ARG A 90 -10.97 0.37 14.61
CA ARG A 90 -9.82 -0.16 13.85
C ARG A 90 -10.24 -1.07 12.70
N GLU A 91 -11.16 -2.00 12.93
CA GLU A 91 -11.63 -2.93 11.90
C GLU A 91 -12.21 -2.19 10.69
N ARG A 92 -12.95 -1.12 10.96
CA ARG A 92 -13.53 -0.29 9.92
C ARG A 92 -12.46 0.41 9.08
N LEU A 93 -11.41 0.93 9.70
CA LEU A 93 -10.27 1.53 9.00
C LEU A 93 -9.50 0.49 8.17
N ILE A 94 -9.31 -0.72 8.70
CA ILE A 94 -8.65 -1.83 7.98
C ILE A 94 -9.47 -2.25 6.76
N ARG A 95 -10.79 -2.39 6.92
CA ARG A 95 -11.69 -2.73 5.81
C ARG A 95 -11.68 -1.63 4.76
N GLY A 96 -11.78 -0.37 5.18
CA GLY A 96 -11.68 0.79 4.29
C GLY A 96 -10.36 0.82 3.53
N PHE A 97 -9.22 0.66 4.21
CA PHE A 97 -7.91 0.70 3.57
C PHE A 97 -7.63 -0.48 2.63
N ASN A 98 -8.21 -1.66 2.89
CA ASN A 98 -8.15 -2.78 1.94
C ASN A 98 -9.17 -2.68 0.80
N SER A 99 -10.01 -1.65 0.83
CA SER A 99 -11.00 -1.38 -0.20
C SER A 99 -10.47 -0.32 -1.19
N PRO A 100 -11.06 -0.20 -2.38
CA PRO A 100 -10.78 0.89 -3.32
C PRO A 100 -11.23 2.27 -2.80
N PHE A 101 -11.88 2.32 -1.63
CA PHE A 101 -12.35 3.53 -0.97
C PHE A 101 -11.33 4.05 0.04
N PHE A 102 -11.54 5.27 0.52
CA PHE A 102 -10.66 5.87 1.50
C PHE A 102 -10.60 5.09 2.83
N PRO A 103 -9.47 5.18 3.56
CA PRO A 103 -8.28 6.00 3.27
C PRO A 103 -7.33 5.41 2.22
N ASP A 104 -6.62 6.29 1.49
CA ASP A 104 -5.47 5.95 0.64
C ASP A 104 -4.17 5.84 1.46
N VAL A 105 -4.10 6.57 2.58
CA VAL A 105 -2.95 6.60 3.48
C VAL A 105 -3.40 6.22 4.89
N LEU A 106 -2.81 5.14 5.41
CA LEU A 106 -3.02 4.69 6.78
C LEU A 106 -1.73 4.88 7.58
N VAL A 107 -1.79 5.71 8.62
CA VAL A 107 -0.70 5.88 9.58
C VAL A 107 -1.00 5.00 10.79
N ALA A 108 -0.18 3.99 11.04
CA ALA A 108 -0.37 3.07 12.15
C ALA A 108 0.81 3.11 13.13
N THR A 109 0.50 3.09 14.43
CA THR A 109 1.50 2.85 15.47
C THR A 109 1.56 1.35 15.84
N SER A 110 2.13 1.01 17.00
CA SER A 110 2.24 -0.39 17.47
C SER A 110 0.90 -1.12 17.59
N VAL A 111 -0.23 -0.40 17.60
CA VAL A 111 -1.57 -0.99 17.73
C VAL A 111 -2.02 -1.86 16.56
N MET A 112 -1.30 -1.84 15.43
CA MET A 112 -1.56 -2.66 14.25
C MET A 112 -0.45 -3.69 14.00
N GLN A 113 0.41 -3.97 15.00
CA GLN A 113 1.54 -4.90 14.84
C GLN A 113 1.10 -6.36 14.68
N GLU A 114 -0.03 -6.76 15.27
CA GLU A 114 -0.50 -8.14 15.29
C GLU A 114 -1.87 -8.31 14.61
N GLY A 115 -2.07 -9.45 13.93
CA GLY A 115 -3.38 -9.86 13.43
C GLY A 115 -3.98 -9.08 12.25
N VAL A 116 -3.29 -8.07 11.71
CA VAL A 116 -3.82 -7.24 10.61
C VAL A 116 -3.33 -7.70 9.24
N ASN A 117 -4.19 -7.54 8.23
CA ASN A 117 -3.88 -7.73 6.82
C ASN A 117 -4.08 -6.40 6.08
N LEU A 118 -3.06 -5.90 5.38
CA LEU A 118 -3.11 -4.62 4.63
C LEU A 118 -2.72 -4.80 3.15
N HIS A 119 -2.56 -6.04 2.72
CA HIS A 119 -1.98 -6.42 1.44
C HIS A 119 -2.88 -6.17 0.22
N LEU A 120 -4.20 -5.98 0.38
CA LEU A 120 -5.12 -6.01 -0.76
C LEU A 120 -5.07 -4.75 -1.64
N GLN A 121 -4.81 -3.57 -1.05
CA GLN A 121 -4.68 -2.31 -1.80
C GLN A 121 -3.36 -1.57 -1.55
N CYS A 122 -2.48 -2.11 -0.68
CA CYS A 122 -1.19 -1.49 -0.39
C CYS A 122 -0.06 -2.15 -1.17
N HIS A 123 0.82 -1.32 -1.73
CA HIS A 123 2.09 -1.75 -2.33
C HIS A 123 3.25 -0.81 -1.93
N LYS A 124 3.01 0.14 -1.03
CA LYS A 124 3.98 1.14 -0.59
C LYS A 124 3.96 1.28 0.91
N VAL A 125 5.12 1.11 1.54
CA VAL A 125 5.29 1.19 2.99
C VAL A 125 6.33 2.25 3.32
N HIS A 126 6.04 3.05 4.35
CA HIS A 126 6.96 4.05 4.88
C HIS A 126 7.19 3.75 6.36
N HIS A 127 8.40 3.32 6.71
CA HIS A 127 8.78 3.06 8.10
C HIS A 127 9.34 4.32 8.73
N TYR A 128 8.49 5.02 9.48
CA TYR A 128 8.92 6.11 10.35
C TYR A 128 9.41 5.53 11.67
N GLY A 129 10.72 5.63 11.90
CA GLY A 129 11.40 4.99 13.02
C GLY A 129 11.79 3.54 12.73
N ILE A 130 12.79 3.07 13.47
CA ILE A 130 13.43 1.77 13.23
C ILE A 130 12.74 0.70 14.09
N ALA A 131 12.58 -0.51 13.53
CA ALA A 131 12.08 -1.64 14.30
C ALA A 131 13.13 -2.13 15.31
N TRP A 132 12.69 -2.72 16.42
CA TRP A 132 13.61 -3.22 17.45
C TRP A 132 14.51 -4.35 16.94
N THR A 133 14.01 -5.16 16.00
CA THR A 133 14.76 -6.25 15.37
C THR A 133 14.46 -6.32 13.86
N PRO A 134 15.36 -6.91 13.04
CA PRO A 134 15.08 -7.20 11.64
C PRO A 134 13.83 -8.07 11.45
N GLY A 135 13.62 -9.06 12.34
CA GLY A 135 12.44 -9.91 12.32
C GLY A 135 11.14 -9.13 12.53
N ASP A 136 11.12 -8.17 13.46
CA ASP A 136 9.95 -7.30 13.65
C ASP A 136 9.66 -6.45 12.41
N ASN A 137 10.70 -5.93 11.76
CA ASN A 137 10.54 -5.22 10.50
C ASN A 137 9.96 -6.12 9.41
N GLU A 138 10.43 -7.37 9.32
CA GLU A 138 9.96 -8.30 8.30
C GLU A 138 8.52 -8.72 8.54
N GLN A 139 8.13 -8.95 9.79
CA GLN A 139 6.72 -9.16 10.15
C GLN A 139 5.84 -7.96 9.80
N ARG A 140 6.34 -6.72 9.95
CA ARG A 140 5.62 -5.50 9.52
C ARG A 140 5.48 -5.44 8.00
N ASN A 141 6.53 -5.76 7.26
CA ASN A 141 6.50 -5.82 5.78
C ASN A 141 5.52 -6.90 5.30
N GLY A 142 5.52 -8.08 5.92
CA GLY A 142 4.62 -9.20 5.61
C GLY A 142 3.14 -8.95 5.91
N ARG A 143 2.77 -7.79 6.46
CA ARG A 143 1.36 -7.32 6.52
C ARG A 143 0.86 -6.88 5.14
N VAL A 144 1.78 -6.46 4.28
CA VAL A 144 1.53 -5.95 2.93
C VAL A 144 2.10 -6.92 1.88
N ASP A 145 3.29 -7.46 2.09
CA ASP A 145 3.88 -8.45 1.20
C ASP A 145 3.23 -9.82 1.41
N ARG A 146 2.22 -10.14 0.59
CA ARG A 146 1.49 -11.41 0.66
C ARG A 146 1.05 -11.89 -0.71
N LEU A 147 0.96 -13.22 -0.83
CA LEU A 147 0.29 -13.88 -1.94
C LEU A 147 -1.13 -13.34 -2.08
N PHE A 148 -1.55 -13.13 -3.33
CA PHE A 148 -2.82 -12.51 -3.70
C PHE A 148 -3.01 -11.06 -3.23
N GLY A 149 -1.95 -10.38 -2.76
CA GLY A 149 -1.96 -8.95 -2.49
C GLY A 149 -1.85 -8.08 -3.74
N ARG A 150 -1.87 -6.76 -3.53
CA ARG A 150 -1.83 -5.73 -4.57
C ARG A 150 -0.63 -5.87 -5.48
N VAL A 151 0.55 -6.11 -4.90
CA VAL A 151 1.81 -6.29 -5.66
C VAL A 151 1.70 -7.50 -6.59
N ASN A 152 1.17 -8.62 -6.10
CA ASN A 152 0.97 -9.82 -6.92
C ASN A 152 -0.03 -9.59 -8.07
N MET A 153 -1.10 -8.83 -7.82
CA MET A 153 -2.05 -8.45 -8.87
C MET A 153 -1.37 -7.58 -9.94
N LEU A 154 -0.60 -6.58 -9.52
CA LEU A 154 0.15 -5.73 -10.43
C LEU A 154 1.21 -6.51 -11.23
N LEU A 155 1.87 -7.51 -10.62
CA LEU A 155 2.84 -8.37 -11.28
C LEU A 155 2.23 -9.21 -12.41
N LYS A 156 0.95 -9.62 -12.29
CA LYS A 156 0.23 -10.33 -13.35
C LYS A 156 -0.05 -9.45 -14.57
N GLU A 157 -0.24 -8.15 -14.35
CA GLU A 157 -0.49 -7.17 -15.42
C GLU A 157 0.81 -6.61 -16.00
N SER A 158 1.86 -6.52 -15.18
CA SER A 158 3.13 -5.90 -15.52
C SER A 158 4.26 -6.56 -14.74
N SER A 159 5.21 -7.17 -15.46
CA SER A 159 6.38 -7.85 -14.88
C SER A 159 7.30 -6.94 -14.06
N ASN A 160 7.14 -5.62 -14.17
CA ASN A 160 7.96 -4.61 -13.48
C ASN A 160 7.28 -4.02 -12.23
N ALA A 161 6.18 -4.61 -11.76
CA ALA A 161 5.53 -4.14 -10.54
C ALA A 161 6.38 -4.46 -9.30
N GLU A 162 6.44 -3.52 -8.35
CA GLU A 162 7.33 -3.61 -7.19
C GLU A 162 6.58 -3.19 -5.92
N MET A 163 6.97 -3.78 -4.78
CA MET A 163 6.63 -3.25 -3.47
C MET A 163 7.66 -2.20 -3.06
N VAL A 164 7.21 -0.97 -2.82
CA VAL A 164 8.12 0.13 -2.46
C VAL A 164 8.20 0.27 -0.95
N ILE A 165 9.36 -0.01 -0.36
CA ILE A 165 9.61 0.15 1.07
C ILE A 165 10.57 1.32 1.28
N ASN A 166 10.11 2.35 1.99
CA ASN A 166 10.87 3.55 2.26
C ASN A 166 11.23 3.65 3.74
N TYR A 167 12.46 4.10 4.01
CA TYR A 167 12.95 4.43 5.34
C TYR A 167 13.36 5.92 5.35
N PRO A 168 12.43 6.85 5.61
CA PRO A 168 12.77 8.25 5.79
C PRO A 168 13.67 8.43 7.03
N TYR A 169 14.68 9.29 6.93
CA TYR A 169 15.58 9.62 8.04
C TYR A 169 16.05 11.07 7.97
N LEU A 170 16.53 11.58 9.10
CA LEU A 170 17.17 12.90 9.18
C LEU A 170 18.66 12.77 8.82
N ALA A 171 19.06 13.42 7.72
CA ALA A 171 20.45 13.38 7.24
C ALA A 171 21.41 14.07 8.21
N SER A 172 22.64 13.55 8.32
CA SER A 172 23.69 14.05 9.24
C SER A 172 23.24 14.07 10.71
N SER A 173 22.44 13.09 11.10
CA SER A 173 21.96 12.94 12.48
C SER A 173 22.15 11.50 12.95
N PHE A 174 22.02 11.31 14.25
CA PHE A 174 22.06 9.98 14.87
C PHE A 174 21.03 9.01 14.27
N ASP A 175 19.89 9.50 13.80
CA ASP A 175 18.87 8.71 13.10
C ASP A 175 19.42 8.05 11.83
N GLN A 176 20.31 8.75 11.10
CA GLN A 176 20.97 8.18 9.93
C GLN A 176 21.90 7.02 10.31
N ASP A 177 22.67 7.17 11.38
CA ASP A 177 23.61 6.13 11.84
C ASP A 177 22.86 4.91 12.37
N GLN A 178 21.78 5.13 13.13
CA GLN A 178 20.89 4.06 13.57
C GLN A 178 20.27 3.31 12.39
N LEU A 179 19.73 4.04 11.40
CA LEU A 179 19.10 3.42 10.24
C LEU A 179 20.11 2.62 9.44
N ALA A 180 21.30 3.16 9.23
CA ALA A 180 22.33 2.47 8.48
C ALA A 180 22.81 1.19 9.16
N SER A 181 23.04 1.23 10.48
CA SER A 181 23.38 0.03 11.27
C SER A 181 22.25 -1.00 11.18
N PHE A 182 21.00 -0.55 11.33
CA PHE A 182 19.83 -1.43 11.20
C PHE A 182 19.73 -2.08 9.81
N ILE A 183 19.91 -1.33 8.73
CA ILE A 183 19.81 -1.84 7.36
C ILE A 183 20.96 -2.82 7.06
N HIS A 184 22.17 -2.55 7.54
CA HIS A 184 23.29 -3.48 7.43
C HIS A 184 23.00 -4.80 8.16
N HIS A 185 22.57 -4.71 9.41
CA HIS A 185 22.22 -5.90 10.20
C HIS A 185 21.07 -6.69 9.58
N LYS A 186 20.03 -5.99 9.13
CA LYS A 186 18.90 -6.62 8.44
C LYS A 186 19.38 -7.41 7.21
N TYR A 187 20.24 -6.82 6.38
CA TYR A 187 20.79 -7.49 5.20
C TYR A 187 21.53 -8.79 5.55
N VAL A 188 22.41 -8.75 6.56
CA VAL A 188 23.19 -9.92 7.01
C VAL A 188 22.30 -11.01 7.62
N VAL A 189 21.28 -10.61 8.38
CA VAL A 189 20.37 -11.56 9.05
C VAL A 189 19.45 -12.23 8.04
N GLU A 190 18.88 -11.49 7.09
CA GLU A 190 18.02 -12.06 6.04
C GLU A 190 18.73 -13.14 5.23
N GLU A 191 19.96 -12.87 4.79
CA GLU A 191 20.75 -13.85 4.01
C GLU A 191 20.96 -15.16 4.78
N LYS A 192 21.08 -15.10 6.10
CA LYS A 192 21.22 -16.29 6.96
C LYS A 192 19.89 -16.96 7.27
N LEU A 193 18.82 -16.18 7.44
CA LEU A 193 17.46 -16.70 7.63
C LEU A 193 17.01 -17.48 6.40
N ASP A 194 17.32 -16.99 5.20
CA ASP A 194 17.08 -17.70 3.94
C ASP A 194 17.82 -19.05 3.89
N ASN A 195 18.99 -19.12 4.54
CA ASN A 195 19.78 -20.36 4.69
C ASN A 195 19.37 -21.21 5.92
N CYS A 196 18.32 -20.82 6.65
CA CYS A 196 17.86 -21.46 7.89
C CYS A 196 18.93 -21.54 9.01
N GLU A 197 19.89 -20.61 9.03
CA GLU A 197 20.94 -20.57 10.05
C GLU A 197 20.53 -19.71 11.26
N THR A 198 20.79 -20.18 12.49
CA THR A 198 20.45 -19.43 13.72
C THR A 198 21.61 -18.58 14.20
N GLN A 199 21.36 -17.32 14.60
CA GLN A 199 22.38 -16.43 15.17
C GLN A 199 21.91 -15.72 16.45
N SER A 200 22.83 -15.49 17.39
CA SER A 200 22.61 -14.66 18.58
C SER A 200 22.49 -13.18 18.18
N PHE A 201 21.38 -12.54 18.55
CA PHE A 201 21.11 -11.13 18.25
C PHE A 201 21.89 -10.20 19.21
N ASN A 202 22.76 -9.34 18.68
CA ASN A 202 23.36 -8.22 19.42
C ASN A 202 22.62 -6.92 19.07
N ARG A 203 22.19 -6.17 20.09
CA ARG A 203 21.46 -4.90 19.98
C ARG A 203 22.36 -3.67 19.84
N GLU A 204 23.67 -3.85 19.93
CA GLU A 204 24.62 -2.74 19.88
C GLU A 204 24.60 -2.06 18.50
N ILE A 205 24.47 -0.74 18.51
CA ILE A 205 24.64 0.11 17.33
C ILE A 205 26.13 0.36 17.19
N ASP A 206 26.74 -0.23 16.17
CA ASP A 206 28.13 0.07 15.86
C ASP A 206 28.23 1.49 15.28
N THR A 207 28.69 2.42 16.11
CA THR A 207 28.94 3.82 15.74
C THR A 207 30.34 4.03 15.17
N LYS A 208 31.15 2.96 15.06
CA LYS A 208 32.54 3.01 14.60
C LYS A 208 32.71 2.57 13.15
N GLU A 209 31.79 1.76 12.60
CA GLU A 209 31.76 1.49 11.17
C GLU A 209 31.49 2.80 10.42
N SER A 210 32.33 3.11 9.43
CA SER A 210 32.07 4.24 8.55
C SER A 210 30.75 3.99 7.82
N THR A 211 29.71 4.68 8.25
CA THR A 211 28.36 4.65 7.66
C THR A 211 28.32 5.15 6.20
N SER A 212 29.48 5.47 5.62
CA SER A 212 29.60 5.93 4.25
C SER A 212 29.20 4.82 3.27
N GLY A 213 28.17 5.08 2.46
CA GLY A 213 27.70 4.13 1.45
C GLY A 213 26.71 3.07 1.95
N TRP A 214 26.13 3.21 3.14
CA TRP A 214 25.20 2.22 3.70
C TRP A 214 24.01 1.88 2.81
N ARG A 215 23.60 2.81 1.95
CA ARG A 215 22.51 2.64 0.97
C ARG A 215 22.73 1.45 0.03
N ARG A 216 23.96 0.94 -0.11
CA ARG A 216 24.26 -0.27 -0.90
C ARG A 216 23.59 -1.53 -0.37
N TRP A 217 23.28 -1.57 0.92
CA TRP A 217 22.62 -2.69 1.58
C TRP A 217 21.10 -2.64 1.47
N LEU A 218 20.53 -1.58 0.87
CA LEU A 218 19.12 -1.58 0.50
C LEU A 218 18.88 -2.60 -0.62
N ARG A 219 17.91 -3.49 -0.40
CA ARG A 219 17.47 -4.45 -1.42
C ARG A 219 16.99 -3.71 -2.66
N LYS A 220 17.30 -4.28 -3.82
CA LYS A 220 16.83 -3.82 -5.13
C LYS A 220 16.02 -4.94 -5.79
N PRO A 221 14.99 -4.60 -6.57
CA PRO A 221 14.23 -5.57 -7.33
C PRO A 221 15.16 -6.33 -8.27
N VAL A 222 15.07 -7.66 -8.26
CA VAL A 222 15.84 -8.54 -9.13
C VAL A 222 14.98 -8.80 -10.38
N ARG A 223 15.35 -8.21 -11.52
CA ARG A 223 14.54 -8.25 -12.75
C ARG A 223 14.96 -9.35 -13.74
N ASP A 224 16.25 -9.70 -13.75
CA ASP A 224 16.84 -10.57 -14.78
C ASP A 224 17.23 -11.97 -14.27
N ARG A 225 16.79 -12.34 -13.07
CA ARG A 225 17.06 -13.66 -12.51
C ARG A 225 15.85 -14.54 -12.78
N GLU A 226 15.98 -15.49 -13.71
CA GLU A 226 15.13 -16.67 -13.72
C GLU A 226 15.39 -17.42 -12.41
N VAL A 227 14.53 -17.17 -11.41
CA VAL A 227 14.56 -17.96 -10.18
C VAL A 227 13.83 -19.24 -10.50
N GLU A 228 14.59 -20.30 -10.73
CA GLU A 228 14.05 -21.65 -10.81
C GLU A 228 13.33 -21.94 -9.50
N ASP A 229 12.05 -22.34 -9.57
CA ASP A 229 11.25 -22.64 -8.38
C ASP A 229 12.01 -23.70 -7.56
N PRO A 230 12.42 -23.41 -6.31
CA PRO A 230 13.13 -24.37 -5.49
C PRO A 230 12.26 -25.60 -5.16
N TYR A 231 10.94 -25.50 -5.33
CA TYR A 231 9.96 -26.56 -5.07
C TYR A 231 8.96 -26.72 -6.22
N PRO A 232 9.42 -27.10 -7.44
CA PRO A 232 8.54 -27.17 -8.58
C PRO A 232 7.48 -28.26 -8.35
N ALA A 233 6.22 -27.94 -8.63
CA ALA A 233 5.12 -28.87 -8.48
C ALA A 233 5.35 -30.12 -9.36
N LYS A 234 5.62 -31.26 -8.72
CA LYS A 234 5.80 -32.54 -9.41
C LYS A 234 4.44 -33.22 -9.58
N PHE A 235 3.83 -33.06 -10.75
CA PHE A 235 2.62 -33.80 -11.12
C PHE A 235 2.99 -35.17 -11.68
N GLY A 236 3.44 -36.07 -10.81
CA GLY A 236 3.56 -37.48 -11.14
C GLY A 236 2.21 -38.17 -11.00
N HIS A 237 1.75 -38.89 -12.04
CA HIS A 237 0.67 -39.86 -11.90
C HIS A 237 1.12 -40.95 -10.91
N GLN A 238 0.48 -41.02 -9.74
CA GLN A 238 0.45 -42.23 -8.93
C GLN A 238 -0.47 -43.26 -9.58
#